data_AF-A0A3B3IFJ6-F1
#
_entry.id   AF-A0A3B3IFJ6-F1
#
_cell.length_a   1.000
_cell.length_b   1.000
_cell.length_c   1.000
_cell.angle_alpha   90.00
_cell.angle_beta   90.00
_cell.angle_gamma   90.00
#
_symmetry.space_group_name_H-M   'P 1'
#
loop_
_entity.id
_entity.type
_entity.pdbx_description
1 polymer ?
#
loop_
_entity_poly.entity_id
_entity_poly.type
_entity_poly.pdbx_seq_one_letter_code
_entity_poly.pdbx_strand_id
1 'polypeptide(L)'
;MSVNSSDHHLVNSGICPTCQVNEQLKFCFYAIKTILILPLCTSVLYLGFQRWRRQRSVKSVSHSDVLTFHLAAMELFWGPGMICYLCGTYLDNFLTRLIGSCVFSLVFYGEMFFHMLTCVDRYLAVVHPIVYVRLRSTQGVKIRNACITSAWLIGLVCFYIDSSGNSVIISMLCFLTFPIIIATYCSLSVLCALIRPWPGEGGGEKERVDQLKRRAFHTITAILGVLCLWFVGLLVGIAVSQSPLISKDVRCLALSSVTCFSFPTSLVYNCNLIPIQSSLDQLSKRSEWTFHYDDAIFSQIYKKNLCCFLGTSFCIHPFIPSPASLQPLTPHT
;
A
#
# COMPACT_ATOMS: atom_id res chain seq x y z
N MET A 1 -19.57 29.43 -50.15
CA MET A 1 -19.08 28.25 -49.41
C MET A 1 -20.12 27.94 -48.34
N SER A 2 -20.99 26.99 -48.62
CA SER A 2 -22.08 26.54 -47.74
C SER A 2 -21.53 25.52 -46.75
N VAL A 3 -21.48 25.90 -45.47
CA VAL A 3 -21.16 25.00 -44.37
C VAL A 3 -22.36 24.06 -44.21
N ASN A 4 -22.19 22.79 -44.63
CA ASN A 4 -23.20 21.75 -44.44
C ASN A 4 -23.38 21.50 -42.94
N SER A 5 -24.43 22.11 -42.40
CA SER A 5 -25.02 21.81 -41.10
C SER A 5 -26.00 20.66 -41.29
N SER A 6 -25.53 19.41 -41.19
CA SER A 6 -26.38 18.21 -41.19
C SER A 6 -25.56 16.99 -40.77
N ASP A 7 -25.22 16.89 -39.49
CA ASP A 7 -24.88 15.60 -38.83
C ASP A 7 -25.08 15.71 -37.32
N HIS A 8 -26.20 16.32 -36.90
CA HIS A 8 -26.83 15.99 -35.62
C HIS A 8 -27.63 14.71 -35.78
N HIS A 9 -27.01 13.66 -36.33
CA HIS A 9 -27.47 12.29 -36.14
C HIS A 9 -27.35 12.02 -34.66
N LEU A 10 -28.45 12.30 -33.96
CA LEU A 10 -28.99 11.54 -32.84
C LEU A 10 -28.12 10.31 -32.57
N VAL A 11 -27.10 10.50 -31.75
CA VAL A 11 -26.51 9.45 -30.93
C VAL A 11 -27.59 9.12 -29.91
N ASN A 12 -28.69 8.55 -30.42
CA ASN A 12 -29.59 7.72 -29.67
C ASN A 12 -28.81 6.42 -29.49
N SER A 13 -27.74 6.52 -28.70
CA SER A 13 -26.93 5.42 -28.22
C SER A 13 -27.90 4.53 -27.50
N GLY A 14 -28.38 3.48 -28.18
CA GLY A 14 -29.16 2.43 -27.57
C GLY A 14 -28.41 1.99 -26.33
N ILE A 15 -28.88 2.47 -25.17
CA ILE A 15 -28.31 2.16 -23.88
C ILE A 15 -28.48 0.66 -23.78
N CYS A 16 -27.38 -0.07 -23.89
CA CYS A 16 -27.44 -1.52 -23.85
C CYS A 16 -28.10 -1.90 -22.52
N PRO A 17 -29.18 -2.70 -22.49
CA PRO A 17 -29.86 -3.04 -21.24
C PRO A 17 -28.91 -3.72 -20.24
N THR A 18 -27.88 -4.41 -20.74
CA THR A 18 -26.78 -4.96 -19.93
C THR A 18 -25.98 -3.88 -19.19
N CYS A 19 -25.81 -2.69 -19.76
CA CYS A 19 -25.14 -1.57 -19.08
C CYS A 19 -25.96 -1.06 -17.89
N GLN A 20 -27.29 -1.01 -17.99
CA GLN A 20 -28.13 -0.50 -16.91
C GLN A 20 -28.15 -1.44 -15.70
N VAL A 21 -28.30 -2.75 -15.94
CA VAL A 21 -28.23 -3.77 -14.87
C VAL A 21 -26.87 -3.71 -14.18
N ASN A 22 -25.82 -3.46 -14.95
CA ASN A 22 -24.46 -3.39 -14.44
C ASN A 22 -24.22 -2.17 -13.53
N GLU A 23 -24.79 -1.01 -13.86
CA GLU A 23 -24.73 0.17 -12.99
C GLU A 23 -25.48 -0.05 -11.67
N GLN A 24 -26.63 -0.73 -11.71
CA GLN A 24 -27.35 -1.12 -10.49
C GLN A 24 -26.52 -2.09 -9.63
N LEU A 25 -25.90 -3.10 -10.25
CA LEU A 25 -25.03 -4.04 -9.54
C LEU A 25 -23.84 -3.35 -8.88
N LYS A 26 -23.17 -2.43 -9.60
CA LYS A 26 -22.08 -1.61 -9.04
C LYS A 26 -22.58 -0.78 -7.86
N PHE A 27 -23.74 -0.12 -8.00
CA PHE A 27 -24.32 0.67 -6.93
C PHE A 27 -24.62 -0.19 -5.69
N CYS A 28 -25.28 -1.33 -5.86
CA CYS A 28 -25.56 -2.26 -4.77
C CYS A 28 -24.27 -2.73 -4.09
N PHE A 29 -23.25 -3.08 -4.89
CA PHE A 29 -21.96 -3.51 -4.36
C PHE A 29 -21.28 -2.39 -3.55
N TYR A 30 -21.27 -1.16 -4.06
CA TYR A 30 -20.70 -0.02 -3.33
C TYR A 30 -21.50 0.32 -2.07
N ALA A 31 -22.83 0.27 -2.13
CA ALA A 31 -23.68 0.48 -0.96
C ALA A 31 -23.40 -0.56 0.13
N ILE A 32 -23.33 -1.84 -0.24
CA ILE A 32 -22.96 -2.93 0.67
C ILE A 32 -21.56 -2.70 1.24
N LYS A 33 -20.58 -2.38 0.39
CA LYS A 33 -19.21 -2.04 0.80
C LYS A 33 -19.22 -0.89 1.82
N THR A 34 -19.91 0.20 1.54
CA THR A 34 -20.01 1.36 2.45
C THR A 34 -20.68 0.96 3.76
N ILE A 35 -21.81 0.24 3.73
CA ILE A 35 -22.53 -0.17 4.96
C ILE A 35 -21.67 -1.06 5.85
N LEU A 36 -20.88 -1.97 5.27
CA LEU A 36 -20.03 -2.89 6.02
C LEU A 36 -18.73 -2.24 6.50
N ILE A 37 -18.13 -1.37 5.70
CA ILE A 37 -16.84 -0.73 6.02
C ILE A 37 -17.02 0.45 6.97
N LEU A 38 -18.08 1.24 6.83
CA LEU A 38 -18.33 2.42 7.66
C LEU A 38 -18.23 2.13 9.18
N PRO A 39 -18.88 1.10 9.76
CA PRO A 39 -18.75 0.79 11.18
C PRO A 39 -17.33 0.35 11.56
N LEU A 40 -16.61 -0.33 10.66
CA LEU A 40 -15.23 -0.77 10.90
C LEU A 40 -14.28 0.42 10.92
N CYS A 41 -14.30 1.27 9.89
CA CYS A 41 -13.45 2.46 9.81
C CYS A 41 -13.75 3.44 10.95
N THR A 42 -15.02 3.69 11.27
CA THR A 42 -15.38 4.57 12.40
C THR A 42 -14.89 4.01 13.72
N SER A 43 -14.96 2.68 13.93
CA SER A 43 -14.41 2.04 15.13
C SER A 43 -12.89 2.16 15.22
N VAL A 44 -12.17 1.96 14.11
CA VAL A 44 -10.70 2.13 14.05
C VAL A 44 -10.29 3.57 14.32
N LEU A 45 -10.95 4.54 13.69
CA LEU A 45 -10.73 5.97 13.94
C LEU A 45 -11.05 6.34 15.38
N TYR A 46 -12.17 5.84 15.92
CA TYR A 46 -12.59 6.11 17.29
C TYR A 46 -11.59 5.56 18.31
N LEU A 47 -11.23 4.27 18.22
CA LEU A 47 -10.26 3.63 19.11
C LEU A 47 -8.90 4.31 19.03
N GLY A 48 -8.50 4.67 17.82
CA GLY A 48 -7.23 5.32 17.61
C GLY A 48 -7.20 6.77 18.11
N PHE A 49 -8.29 7.52 17.94
CA PHE A 49 -8.46 8.84 18.56
C PHE A 49 -8.49 8.74 20.09
N GLN A 50 -9.15 7.72 20.64
CA GLN A 50 -9.18 7.46 22.08
C GLN A 50 -7.78 7.14 22.62
N ARG A 51 -7.00 6.30 21.91
CA ARG A 51 -5.60 6.02 22.24
C ARG A 51 -4.75 7.27 22.17
N TRP A 52 -4.88 8.07 21.11
CA TRP A 52 -4.18 9.34 20.96
C TRP A 52 -4.47 10.29 22.12
N ARG A 53 -5.74 10.41 22.53
CA ARG A 53 -6.14 11.22 23.71
C ARG A 53 -5.54 10.70 25.00
N ARG A 54 -5.54 9.38 25.23
CA ARG A 54 -4.96 8.77 26.44
C ARG A 54 -3.43 8.89 26.49
N GLN A 55 -2.76 8.81 25.34
CA GLN A 55 -1.30 8.83 25.22
C GLN A 55 -0.70 10.24 25.12
N ARG A 56 -1.51 11.31 25.21
CA ARG A 56 -1.00 12.69 25.24
C ARG A 56 0.02 12.96 26.37
N SER A 57 0.00 12.14 27.42
CA SER A 57 0.85 12.27 28.61
C SER A 57 2.05 11.31 28.65
N VAL A 58 2.12 10.26 27.81
CA VAL A 58 3.19 9.25 27.87
C VAL A 58 3.70 8.93 26.45
N LYS A 59 5.01 9.10 26.26
CA LYS A 59 5.73 9.12 24.97
C LYS A 59 5.40 7.97 24.00
N SER A 60 5.32 8.35 22.72
CA SER A 60 5.30 7.55 21.49
C SER A 60 3.99 6.82 21.15
N VAL A 61 3.16 7.47 20.34
CA VAL A 61 2.14 6.79 19.52
C VAL A 61 2.86 5.81 18.59
N SER A 62 2.32 4.59 18.46
CA SER A 62 2.86 3.61 17.52
C SER A 62 2.74 4.14 16.08
N HIS A 63 3.88 4.27 15.39
CA HIS A 63 3.96 4.92 14.08
C HIS A 63 3.21 4.17 12.96
N SER A 64 2.99 2.86 13.13
CA SER A 64 2.21 2.03 12.20
C SER A 64 0.73 2.42 12.20
N ASP A 65 0.25 3.02 13.29
CA ASP A 65 -1.15 3.42 13.42
C ASP A 65 -1.46 4.59 12.46
N VAL A 66 -0.49 5.49 12.18
CA VAL A 66 -0.66 6.67 11.29
C VAL A 66 -1.04 6.28 9.86
N LEU A 67 -0.34 5.31 9.27
CA LEU A 67 -0.67 4.84 7.91
C LEU A 67 -2.06 4.19 7.87
N THR A 68 -2.39 3.44 8.91
CA THR A 68 -3.71 2.80 9.06
C THR A 68 -4.82 3.84 9.16
N PHE A 69 -4.61 4.95 9.89
CA PHE A 69 -5.59 6.05 9.95
C PHE A 69 -5.83 6.69 8.59
N HIS A 70 -4.77 6.97 7.83
CA HIS A 70 -4.92 7.55 6.50
C HIS A 70 -5.60 6.59 5.53
N LEU A 71 -5.30 5.29 5.61
CA LEU A 71 -6.01 4.27 4.84
C LEU A 71 -7.50 4.21 5.19
N ALA A 72 -7.83 4.17 6.49
CA ALA A 72 -9.22 4.20 6.94
C ALA A 72 -9.95 5.51 6.54
N ALA A 73 -9.25 6.64 6.56
CA ALA A 73 -9.79 7.90 6.08
C ALA A 73 -10.08 7.87 4.57
N MET A 74 -9.17 7.32 3.76
CA MET A 74 -9.39 7.11 2.33
C MET A 74 -10.62 6.21 2.08
N GLU A 75 -10.75 5.09 2.80
CA GLU A 75 -11.92 4.21 2.69
C GLU A 75 -13.23 4.93 3.03
N LEU A 76 -13.23 5.85 4.01
CA LEU A 76 -14.40 6.67 4.34
C LEU A 76 -14.77 7.67 3.24
N PHE A 77 -13.80 8.22 2.50
CA PHE A 77 -14.06 9.14 1.40
C PHE A 77 -14.68 8.45 0.17
N TRP A 78 -14.56 7.13 0.05
CA TRP A 78 -15.12 6.37 -1.08
C TRP A 78 -16.64 6.56 -1.22
N GLY A 79 -17.38 6.40 -0.13
CA GLY A 79 -18.85 6.48 -0.13
C GLY A 79 -19.36 7.86 -0.59
N PRO A 80 -18.96 8.96 0.06
CA PRO A 80 -19.33 10.31 -0.35
C PRO A 80 -18.91 10.64 -1.80
N GLY A 81 -17.71 10.23 -2.23
CA GLY A 81 -17.25 10.43 -3.61
C GLY A 81 -18.18 9.80 -4.64
N MET A 82 -18.59 8.55 -4.39
CA MET A 82 -19.55 7.83 -5.24
C MET A 82 -20.93 8.48 -5.25
N ILE A 83 -21.45 8.89 -4.09
CA ILE A 83 -22.75 9.56 -3.98
C ILE A 83 -22.72 10.87 -4.78
N CYS A 84 -21.68 11.69 -4.62
CA CYS A 84 -21.50 12.92 -5.41
C CYS A 84 -21.44 12.63 -6.91
N TYR A 85 -20.69 11.62 -7.34
CA TYR A 85 -20.59 11.25 -8.75
C TYR A 85 -21.95 10.86 -9.34
N LEU A 86 -22.71 10.03 -8.63
CA LEU A 86 -24.05 9.59 -9.05
C LEU A 86 -25.04 10.76 -9.06
N CYS A 87 -25.09 11.56 -7.99
CA CYS A 87 -25.94 12.74 -7.91
C CYS A 87 -25.65 13.71 -9.06
N GLY A 88 -24.37 13.97 -9.36
CA GLY A 88 -23.98 14.80 -10.50
C GLY A 88 -24.42 14.23 -11.85
N THR A 89 -24.49 12.91 -11.97
CA THR A 89 -24.98 12.24 -13.18
C THR A 89 -26.51 12.29 -13.29
N TYR A 90 -27.24 12.06 -12.19
CA TYR A 90 -28.71 12.10 -12.16
C TYR A 90 -29.27 13.52 -12.29
N LEU A 91 -28.62 14.51 -11.68
CA LEU A 91 -29.02 15.92 -11.72
C LEU A 91 -28.42 16.67 -12.92
N ASP A 92 -27.68 15.98 -13.79
CA ASP A 92 -26.93 16.55 -14.92
C ASP A 92 -26.04 17.76 -14.54
N ASN A 93 -25.49 17.74 -13.32
CA ASN A 93 -24.62 18.79 -12.81
C ASN A 93 -23.15 18.42 -13.01
N PHE A 94 -22.53 19.07 -14.01
CA PHE A 94 -21.12 18.86 -14.36
C PHE A 94 -20.17 19.05 -13.16
N LEU A 95 -20.36 20.08 -12.34
CA LEU A 95 -19.48 20.38 -11.22
C LEU A 95 -19.56 19.30 -10.14
N THR A 96 -20.77 18.84 -9.81
CA THR A 96 -20.97 17.76 -8.84
C THR A 96 -20.36 16.45 -9.32
N ARG A 97 -20.52 16.13 -10.61
CA ARG A 97 -19.91 14.94 -11.23
C ARG A 97 -18.38 15.02 -11.22
N LEU A 98 -17.82 16.19 -11.52
CA LEU A 98 -16.37 16.43 -11.48
C LEU A 98 -15.79 16.26 -10.07
N ILE A 99 -16.45 16.82 -9.05
CA ILE A 99 -16.05 16.65 -7.65
C ILE A 99 -16.09 15.18 -7.25
N GLY A 100 -17.17 14.46 -7.59
CA GLY A 100 -17.28 13.02 -7.33
C GLY A 100 -16.16 12.22 -7.99
N SER A 101 -15.85 12.52 -9.26
CA SER A 101 -14.75 11.92 -10.00
C SER A 101 -13.39 12.20 -9.35
N CYS A 102 -13.14 13.44 -8.93
CA CYS A 102 -11.91 13.85 -8.25
C CYS A 102 -11.70 13.09 -6.94
N VAL A 103 -12.73 13.03 -6.09
CA VAL A 103 -12.67 12.27 -4.83
C VAL A 103 -12.44 10.79 -5.12
N PHE A 104 -13.15 10.21 -6.09
CA PHE A 104 -12.99 8.81 -6.47
C PHE A 104 -11.56 8.48 -6.92
N SER A 105 -11.00 9.26 -7.85
CA SER A 105 -9.62 9.08 -8.32
C SER A 105 -8.63 9.22 -7.17
N LEU A 106 -8.79 10.26 -6.34
CA LEU A 106 -7.91 10.50 -5.21
C LEU A 106 -7.90 9.33 -4.22
N VAL A 107 -9.08 8.76 -3.91
CA VAL A 107 -9.18 7.61 -3.01
C VAL A 107 -8.56 6.37 -3.66
N PHE A 108 -8.87 6.12 -4.94
CA PHE A 108 -8.33 4.97 -5.65
C PHE A 108 -6.79 4.96 -5.66
N TYR A 109 -6.15 6.03 -6.13
CA TYR A 109 -4.69 6.12 -6.16
C TYR A 109 -4.07 6.21 -4.77
N GLY A 110 -4.73 6.89 -3.83
CA GLY A 110 -4.30 7.00 -2.44
C GLY A 110 -4.26 5.65 -1.73
N GLU A 111 -5.34 4.88 -1.82
CA GLU A 111 -5.45 3.52 -1.29
C GLU A 111 -4.30 2.64 -1.80
N MET A 112 -3.96 2.77 -3.09
CA MET A 112 -2.89 1.96 -3.70
C MET A 112 -1.55 2.25 -3.09
N PHE A 113 -1.27 3.53 -2.94
CA PHE A 113 -0.02 3.98 -2.38
C PHE A 113 0.07 3.60 -0.89
N PHE A 114 -1.02 3.72 -0.12
CA PHE A 114 -1.02 3.31 1.28
C PHE A 114 -0.85 1.80 1.46
N HIS A 115 -1.44 0.97 0.60
CA HIS A 115 -1.18 -0.47 0.61
C HIS A 115 0.28 -0.80 0.28
N MET A 116 0.86 -0.12 -0.71
CA MET A 116 2.28 -0.27 -1.04
C MET A 116 3.19 0.15 0.11
N LEU A 117 2.95 1.32 0.73
CA LEU A 117 3.68 1.77 1.92
C LEU A 117 3.53 0.79 3.08
N THR A 118 2.35 0.21 3.28
CA THR A 118 2.10 -0.81 4.30
C THR A 118 2.93 -2.07 4.02
N CYS A 119 3.02 -2.51 2.77
CA CYS A 119 3.87 -3.64 2.38
C CYS A 119 5.36 -3.35 2.67
N VAL A 120 5.83 -2.14 2.35
CA VAL A 120 7.20 -1.70 2.62
C VAL A 120 7.48 -1.62 4.13
N ASP A 121 6.56 -1.08 4.94
CA ASP A 121 6.69 -0.99 6.40
C ASP A 121 6.83 -2.39 7.03
N ARG A 122 6.02 -3.37 6.58
CA ARG A 122 6.14 -4.77 7.02
C ARG A 122 7.42 -5.45 6.55
N TYR A 123 7.85 -5.18 5.32
CA TYR A 123 9.13 -5.65 4.81
C TYR A 123 10.31 -5.13 5.64
N LEU A 124 10.33 -3.83 5.95
CA LEU A 124 11.38 -3.24 6.78
C LEU A 124 11.38 -3.81 8.19
N ALA A 125 10.19 -4.02 8.79
CA ALA A 125 10.09 -4.59 10.13
C ALA A 125 10.68 -6.01 10.24
N VAL A 126 10.53 -6.85 9.20
CA VAL A 126 10.98 -8.25 9.21
C VAL A 126 12.41 -8.39 8.69
N VAL A 127 12.74 -7.74 7.58
CA VAL A 127 14.01 -7.96 6.86
C VAL A 127 15.10 -7.02 7.36
N HIS A 128 14.75 -5.79 7.76
CA HIS A 128 15.71 -4.74 8.14
C HIS A 128 15.31 -4.04 9.45
N PRO A 129 15.29 -4.75 10.59
CA PRO A 129 14.78 -4.22 11.86
C PRO A 129 15.51 -2.96 12.32
N ILE A 130 16.82 -2.85 12.05
CA ILE A 130 17.62 -1.66 12.40
C ILE A 130 17.12 -0.42 11.64
N VAL A 131 16.85 -0.56 10.34
CA VAL A 131 16.30 0.53 9.52
C VAL A 131 14.89 0.87 9.97
N TYR A 132 14.08 -0.14 10.32
CA TYR A 132 12.73 0.06 10.83
C TYR A 132 12.72 0.84 12.14
N VAL A 133 13.57 0.50 13.12
CA VAL A 133 13.71 1.24 14.38
C VAL A 133 14.19 2.67 14.13
N ARG A 134 15.12 2.88 13.20
CA ARG A 134 15.53 4.23 12.80
C ARG A 134 14.39 5.03 12.14
N LEU A 135 13.56 4.38 11.33
CA LEU A 135 12.35 4.97 10.74
C LEU A 135 11.23 5.20 11.77
N ARG A 136 11.35 4.64 12.98
CA ARG A 136 10.48 4.93 14.13
C ARG A 136 10.96 6.15 14.92
N SER A 137 12.17 6.63 14.69
CA SER A 137 12.67 7.84 15.37
C SER A 137 11.89 9.11 14.96
N THR A 138 12.15 10.22 15.65
CA THR A 138 11.58 11.54 15.33
C THR A 138 11.81 11.97 13.88
N GLN A 139 12.92 11.54 13.25
CA GLN A 139 13.18 11.78 11.82
C GLN A 139 12.23 11.00 10.92
N GLY A 140 11.85 9.79 11.32
CA GLY A 140 10.94 8.94 10.57
C GLY A 140 9.51 9.49 10.47
N VAL A 141 9.07 10.29 11.45
CA VAL A 141 7.79 11.02 11.36
C VAL A 141 7.77 11.95 10.15
N LYS A 142 8.87 12.67 9.89
CA LYS A 142 8.96 13.58 8.74
C LYS A 142 8.86 12.81 7.41
N ILE A 143 9.55 11.68 7.32
CA ILE A 143 9.53 10.81 6.12
C ILE A 143 8.12 10.27 5.89
N ARG A 144 7.45 9.75 6.93
CA ARG A 144 6.09 9.23 6.83
C ARG A 144 5.10 10.31 6.41
N ASN A 145 5.18 11.50 7.02
CA ASN A 145 4.34 12.63 6.62
C ASN A 145 4.60 13.05 5.17
N ALA A 146 5.87 13.03 4.72
CA ALA A 146 6.19 13.29 3.32
C ALA A 146 5.57 12.22 2.39
N CYS A 147 5.63 10.94 2.75
CA CYS A 147 5.00 9.86 2.00
C CYS A 147 3.47 9.98 1.94
N ILE A 148 2.83 10.38 3.05
CA ILE A 148 1.40 10.63 3.12
C ILE A 148 1.06 11.77 2.15
N THR A 149 1.71 12.93 2.30
CA THR A 149 1.48 14.09 1.42
C THR A 149 1.74 13.73 -0.04
N SER A 150 2.78 12.96 -0.35
CA SER A 150 3.03 12.51 -1.73
C SER A 150 1.92 11.62 -2.26
N ALA A 151 1.31 10.76 -1.43
CA ALA A 151 0.18 9.93 -1.83
C ALA A 151 -1.02 10.79 -2.30
N TRP A 152 -1.34 11.83 -1.53
CA TRP A 152 -2.41 12.78 -1.87
C TRP A 152 -2.09 13.56 -3.14
N LEU A 153 -0.85 14.06 -3.28
CA LEU A 153 -0.41 14.78 -4.47
C LEU A 153 -0.42 13.91 -5.72
N ILE A 154 0.03 12.66 -5.62
CA ILE A 154 -0.02 11.69 -6.72
C ILE A 154 -1.48 11.49 -7.16
N GLY A 155 -2.42 11.33 -6.23
CA GLY A 155 -3.84 11.20 -6.56
C GLY A 155 -4.39 12.39 -7.35
N LEU A 156 -4.03 13.63 -6.97
CA LEU A 156 -4.43 14.84 -7.69
C LEU A 156 -3.79 14.93 -9.09
N VAL A 157 -2.51 14.60 -9.22
CA VAL A 157 -1.81 14.59 -10.51
C VAL A 157 -2.41 13.54 -11.44
N CYS A 158 -2.71 12.34 -10.94
CA CYS A 158 -3.34 11.29 -11.72
C CYS A 158 -4.73 11.70 -12.19
N PHE A 159 -5.54 12.30 -11.31
CA PHE A 159 -6.84 12.85 -11.69
C PHE A 159 -6.73 13.90 -12.82
N TYR A 160 -5.76 14.80 -12.74
CA TYR A 160 -5.52 15.80 -13.79
C TYR A 160 -5.16 15.15 -15.12
N ILE A 161 -4.28 14.14 -15.11
CA ILE A 161 -3.92 13.37 -16.31
C ILE A 161 -5.14 12.64 -16.87
N ASP A 162 -5.94 12.00 -16.01
CA ASP A 162 -7.14 11.25 -16.40
C ASP A 162 -8.19 12.19 -17.02
N SER A 163 -8.34 13.41 -16.48
CA SER A 163 -9.23 14.43 -17.01
C SER A 163 -8.78 14.99 -18.37
N SER A 164 -7.51 14.85 -18.74
CA SER A 164 -6.99 15.33 -20.04
C SER A 164 -7.29 14.37 -21.20
N GLY A 165 -7.75 13.15 -20.92
CA GLY A 165 -8.19 12.16 -21.91
C GLY A 165 -7.09 11.49 -22.75
N ASN A 166 -5.93 12.12 -22.93
CA ASN A 166 -4.91 11.66 -23.88
C ASN A 166 -4.10 10.44 -23.40
N SER A 167 -4.02 10.19 -22.09
CA SER A 167 -3.09 9.20 -21.52
C SER A 167 -3.63 8.40 -20.33
N VAL A 168 -4.95 8.35 -20.14
CA VAL A 168 -5.59 7.69 -18.96
C VAL A 168 -5.11 6.25 -18.80
N ILE A 169 -5.11 5.48 -19.89
CA ILE A 169 -4.77 4.06 -19.87
C ILE A 169 -3.31 3.84 -19.49
N ILE A 170 -2.40 4.59 -20.12
CA ILE A 170 -0.96 4.48 -19.86
C ILE A 170 -0.67 4.88 -18.41
N SER A 171 -1.27 5.98 -17.95
CA SER A 171 -1.17 6.43 -16.56
C SER A 171 -1.63 5.32 -15.59
N MET A 172 -2.84 4.80 -15.77
CA MET A 172 -3.38 3.73 -14.93
C MET A 172 -2.50 2.47 -14.93
N LEU A 173 -2.01 2.02 -16.09
CA LEU A 173 -1.15 0.84 -16.19
C LEU A 173 0.18 1.05 -15.47
N CYS A 174 0.83 2.20 -15.66
CA CYS A 174 2.08 2.54 -14.96
C CYS A 174 1.88 2.59 -13.44
N PHE A 175 0.80 3.27 -13.00
CA PHE A 175 0.49 3.41 -11.59
C PHE A 175 0.05 2.10 -10.93
N LEU A 176 -0.45 1.13 -11.68
CA LEU A 176 -0.85 -0.17 -11.14
C LEU A 176 0.31 -1.17 -11.11
N THR A 177 1.13 -1.19 -12.17
CA THR A 177 2.26 -2.11 -12.28
C THR A 177 3.34 -1.85 -11.24
N PHE A 178 3.62 -0.57 -10.93
CA PHE A 178 4.64 -0.21 -9.94
C PHE A 178 4.33 -0.73 -8.51
N PRO A 179 3.15 -0.50 -7.92
CA PRO A 179 2.75 -1.09 -6.65
C PRO A 179 2.75 -2.62 -6.66
N ILE A 180 2.38 -3.27 -7.77
CA ILE A 180 2.42 -4.74 -7.90
C ILE A 180 3.84 -5.25 -7.75
N ILE A 181 4.78 -4.67 -8.49
CA ILE A 181 6.19 -5.07 -8.45
C ILE A 181 6.74 -4.92 -7.03
N ILE A 182 6.45 -3.78 -6.37
CA ILE A 182 6.90 -3.55 -5.00
C ILE A 182 6.23 -4.51 -4.02
N ALA A 183 4.91 -4.67 -4.08
CA ALA A 183 4.16 -5.52 -3.16
C ALA A 183 4.60 -6.98 -3.28
N THR A 184 4.78 -7.49 -4.51
CA THR A 184 5.27 -8.86 -4.74
C THR A 184 6.70 -9.03 -4.25
N TYR A 185 7.61 -8.09 -4.53
CA TYR A 185 8.98 -8.11 -4.03
C TYR A 185 9.04 -8.11 -2.49
N CYS A 186 8.30 -7.20 -1.84
CA CYS A 186 8.20 -7.12 -0.38
C CYS A 186 7.66 -8.44 0.20
N SER A 187 6.62 -8.99 -0.41
CA SER A 187 5.96 -10.23 0.03
C SER A 187 6.91 -11.43 -0.03
N LEU A 188 7.55 -11.63 -1.18
CA LEU A 188 8.51 -12.72 -1.38
C LEU A 188 9.69 -12.58 -0.42
N SER A 189 10.18 -11.37 -0.20
CA SER A 189 11.30 -11.13 0.73
C SER A 189 10.94 -11.45 2.18
N VAL A 190 9.74 -11.05 2.63
CA VAL A 190 9.22 -11.39 3.97
C VAL A 190 9.03 -12.89 4.10
N LEU A 191 8.49 -13.55 3.07
CA LEU A 191 8.31 -15.00 3.03
C LEU A 191 9.65 -15.74 3.16
N CYS A 192 10.64 -15.34 2.36
CA CYS A 192 11.99 -15.87 2.39
C CYS A 192 12.67 -15.67 3.75
N ALA A 193 12.50 -14.52 4.39
CA ALA A 193 13.05 -14.26 5.72
C ALA A 193 12.38 -15.12 6.79
N LEU A 194 11.08 -15.38 6.68
CA LEU A 194 10.33 -16.18 7.66
C LEU A 194 10.55 -17.70 7.51
N ILE A 195 10.86 -18.18 6.30
CA ILE A 195 11.16 -19.61 6.03
C ILE A 195 12.55 -20.01 6.54
N ARG A 196 13.52 -19.10 6.60
CA ARG A 196 14.89 -19.44 7.04
C ARG A 196 14.88 -19.90 8.51
N PRO A 197 15.35 -21.12 8.80
CA PRO A 197 15.47 -21.61 10.18
C PRO A 197 16.52 -20.78 10.92
N TRP A 198 16.30 -20.50 12.21
CA TRP A 198 17.22 -19.66 12.96
C TRP A 198 18.46 -20.48 13.37
N PRO A 199 19.68 -20.02 13.07
CA PRO A 199 20.89 -20.72 13.48
C PRO A 199 20.98 -20.72 15.02
N GLY A 200 20.84 -21.91 15.64
CA GLY A 200 20.86 -22.10 17.10
C GLY A 200 19.71 -22.92 17.68
N GLU A 201 18.78 -23.41 16.85
CA GLU A 201 17.52 -24.03 17.26
C GLU A 201 17.60 -25.52 17.69
N GLY A 202 18.54 -25.86 18.58
CA GLY A 202 18.82 -27.24 19.02
C GLY A 202 18.16 -27.71 20.33
N GLY A 203 17.49 -26.84 21.10
CA GLY A 203 16.97 -27.18 22.45
C GLY A 203 15.44 -27.29 22.52
N GLY A 204 14.91 -28.31 23.22
CA GLY A 204 13.52 -28.76 23.25
C GLY A 204 12.39 -27.81 23.71
N GLU A 205 12.63 -26.51 23.91
CA GLU A 205 11.58 -25.50 24.18
C GLU A 205 10.93 -24.96 22.88
N LYS A 206 11.10 -25.70 21.79
CA LYS A 206 10.94 -25.26 20.39
C LYS A 206 9.48 -25.16 19.92
N GLU A 207 8.61 -26.02 20.44
CA GLU A 207 7.30 -26.26 19.83
C GLU A 207 6.30 -25.09 19.98
N ARG A 208 6.37 -24.33 21.08
CA ARG A 208 5.42 -23.22 21.33
C ARG A 208 5.75 -21.94 20.56
N VAL A 209 7.03 -21.64 20.37
CA VAL A 209 7.48 -20.43 19.65
C VAL A 209 7.23 -20.58 18.15
N ASP A 210 7.43 -21.78 17.62
CA ASP A 210 7.18 -22.10 16.21
C ASP A 210 5.71 -21.93 15.81
N GLN A 211 4.77 -22.26 16.71
CA GLN A 211 3.34 -22.11 16.44
C GLN A 211 2.90 -20.66 16.28
N LEU A 212 3.35 -19.76 17.16
CA LEU A 212 2.99 -18.34 17.08
C LEU A 212 3.60 -17.68 15.83
N LYS A 213 4.86 -17.99 15.52
CA LYS A 213 5.53 -17.51 14.30
C LYS A 213 4.82 -18.02 13.04
N ARG A 214 4.44 -19.29 13.01
CA ARG A 214 3.71 -19.92 11.89
C ARG A 214 2.31 -19.34 11.71
N ARG A 215 1.59 -19.05 12.80
CA ARG A 215 0.29 -18.37 12.74
C ARG A 215 0.43 -16.96 12.14
N ALA A 216 1.37 -16.15 12.65
CA ALA A 216 1.61 -14.80 12.13
C ALA A 216 2.01 -14.82 10.65
N PHE A 217 2.88 -15.77 10.26
CA PHE A 217 3.24 -16.02 8.87
C PHE A 217 2.01 -16.30 8.01
N HIS A 218 1.17 -17.26 8.38
CA HIS A 218 -0.03 -17.59 7.61
C HIS A 218 -0.98 -16.40 7.45
N THR A 219 -1.18 -15.60 8.51
CA THR A 219 -2.02 -14.41 8.42
C THR A 219 -1.42 -13.36 7.46
N ILE A 220 -0.12 -13.08 7.56
CA ILE A 220 0.56 -12.12 6.67
C ILE A 220 0.51 -12.62 5.22
N THR A 221 0.83 -13.88 4.97
CA THR A 221 0.77 -14.49 3.63
C THR A 221 -0.65 -14.44 3.06
N ALA A 222 -1.68 -14.67 3.86
CA ALA A 222 -3.07 -14.56 3.41
C ALA A 222 -3.43 -13.12 3.01
N ILE A 223 -3.07 -12.12 3.83
CA ILE A 223 -3.29 -10.69 3.52
C ILE A 223 -2.60 -10.32 2.20
N LEU A 224 -1.33 -10.72 2.05
CA LEU A 224 -0.53 -10.44 0.85
C LEU A 224 -1.08 -11.15 -0.39
N GLY A 225 -1.56 -12.39 -0.24
CA GLY A 225 -2.20 -13.14 -1.33
C GLY A 225 -3.47 -12.45 -1.82
N VAL A 226 -4.32 -11.99 -0.91
CA VAL A 226 -5.56 -11.26 -1.24
C VAL A 226 -5.24 -9.95 -1.97
N LEU A 227 -4.25 -9.18 -1.50
CA LEU A 227 -3.78 -7.98 -2.18
C LEU A 227 -3.26 -8.26 -3.59
N CYS A 228 -2.40 -9.27 -3.74
CA CYS A 228 -1.84 -9.62 -5.04
C CYS A 228 -2.94 -10.05 -6.01
N LEU A 229 -3.89 -10.88 -5.55
CA LEU A 229 -5.05 -11.28 -6.34
C LEU A 229 -5.86 -10.07 -6.78
N TRP A 230 -6.07 -9.12 -5.87
CA TRP A 230 -6.81 -7.91 -6.14
C TRP A 230 -6.13 -7.03 -7.21
N PHE A 231 -4.84 -6.75 -7.04
CA PHE A 231 -4.06 -5.97 -8.01
C PHE A 231 -3.98 -6.64 -9.39
N VAL A 232 -3.72 -7.96 -9.43
CA VAL A 232 -3.65 -8.73 -10.68
C VAL A 232 -5.01 -8.78 -11.36
N GLY A 233 -6.08 -9.00 -10.59
CA GLY A 233 -7.45 -8.96 -11.11
C GLY A 233 -7.79 -7.60 -11.73
N LEU A 234 -7.35 -6.51 -11.10
CA LEU A 234 -7.53 -5.16 -11.64
C LEU A 234 -6.73 -4.93 -12.92
N LEU A 235 -5.47 -5.39 -12.97
CA LEU A 235 -4.62 -5.30 -14.17
C LEU A 235 -5.22 -6.09 -15.34
N VAL A 236 -5.62 -7.34 -15.10
CA VAL A 236 -6.22 -8.21 -16.11
C VAL A 236 -7.55 -7.62 -16.59
N GLY A 237 -8.40 -7.17 -15.67
CA GLY A 237 -9.69 -6.59 -16.05
C GLY A 237 -9.55 -5.30 -16.88
N ILE A 238 -8.56 -4.45 -16.57
CA ILE A 238 -8.24 -3.29 -17.43
C ILE A 238 -7.74 -3.77 -18.80
N ALA A 239 -6.78 -4.70 -18.86
CA ALA A 239 -6.25 -5.19 -20.13
C ALA A 239 -7.34 -5.82 -21.02
N VAL A 240 -8.23 -6.63 -20.43
CA VAL A 240 -9.40 -7.21 -21.09
C VAL A 240 -10.35 -6.11 -21.56
N SER A 241 -10.59 -5.09 -20.73
CA SER A 241 -11.46 -3.97 -21.09
C SER A 241 -10.94 -3.11 -22.25
N GLN A 242 -9.63 -3.18 -22.56
CA GLN A 242 -9.02 -2.46 -23.68
C GLN A 242 -8.91 -3.31 -24.95
N SER A 243 -9.14 -4.62 -24.88
CA SER A 243 -9.00 -5.49 -26.04
C SER A 243 -10.07 -5.15 -27.09
N PRO A 244 -9.68 -4.86 -28.35
CA PRO A 244 -10.64 -4.60 -29.43
C PRO A 244 -11.41 -5.86 -29.86
N LEU A 245 -10.92 -7.04 -29.45
CA LEU A 245 -11.50 -8.33 -29.81
C LEU A 245 -12.73 -8.70 -28.97
N ILE A 246 -12.97 -7.99 -27.86
CA ILE A 246 -13.99 -8.37 -26.88
C ILE A 246 -15.28 -7.56 -27.09
N SER A 247 -16.41 -8.27 -27.11
CA SER A 247 -17.75 -7.66 -27.19
C SER A 247 -17.99 -6.66 -26.06
N LYS A 248 -18.78 -5.60 -26.35
CA LYS A 248 -19.11 -4.53 -25.39
C LYS A 248 -19.70 -5.08 -24.09
N ASP A 249 -20.55 -6.10 -24.16
CA ASP A 249 -21.18 -6.71 -22.98
C ASP A 249 -20.14 -7.36 -22.04
N VAL A 250 -19.17 -8.07 -22.62
CA VAL A 250 -18.10 -8.72 -21.86
C VAL A 250 -17.16 -7.69 -21.25
N ARG A 251 -16.93 -6.54 -21.91
CA ARG A 251 -16.16 -5.43 -21.34
C ARG A 251 -16.84 -4.85 -20.10
N CYS A 252 -18.15 -4.62 -20.15
CA CYS A 252 -18.92 -4.15 -19.01
C CYS A 252 -18.91 -5.14 -17.85
N LEU A 253 -19.06 -6.44 -18.14
CA LEU A 253 -18.99 -7.50 -17.15
C LEU A 253 -17.58 -7.59 -16.52
N ALA A 254 -16.53 -7.52 -17.34
CA ALA A 254 -15.14 -7.56 -16.88
C ALA A 254 -14.84 -6.39 -15.93
N LEU A 255 -15.18 -5.15 -16.32
CA LEU A 255 -14.99 -3.96 -15.46
C LEU A 255 -15.70 -4.07 -14.11
N SER A 256 -16.81 -4.80 -14.06
CA SER A 256 -17.64 -4.89 -12.85
C SER A 256 -17.19 -6.02 -11.96
N SER A 257 -16.70 -7.12 -12.55
CA SER A 257 -16.00 -8.16 -11.81
C SER A 257 -14.74 -7.62 -11.11
N VAL A 258 -14.01 -6.68 -11.73
CA VAL A 258 -12.87 -5.98 -11.10
C VAL A 258 -13.31 -5.26 -9.83
N THR A 259 -14.44 -4.56 -9.87
CA THR A 259 -14.98 -3.87 -8.70
C THR A 259 -15.28 -4.86 -7.57
N CYS A 260 -15.79 -6.05 -7.89
CA CYS A 260 -16.07 -7.10 -6.91
C CYS A 260 -14.82 -7.57 -6.17
N PHE A 261 -13.65 -7.62 -6.84
CA PHE A 261 -12.40 -8.00 -6.19
C PHE A 261 -11.93 -6.98 -5.14
N SER A 262 -12.44 -5.74 -5.13
CA SER A 262 -12.08 -4.68 -4.16
C SER A 262 -12.76 -4.83 -2.79
N PHE A 263 -13.54 -5.88 -2.57
CA PHE A 263 -14.22 -6.17 -1.31
C PHE A 263 -13.31 -6.77 -0.22
N PRO A 264 -12.51 -7.83 -0.49
CA PRO A 264 -11.87 -8.61 0.55
C PRO A 264 -10.75 -7.86 1.27
N THR A 265 -10.10 -6.91 0.61
CA THR A 265 -8.97 -6.15 1.16
C THR A 265 -9.36 -5.40 2.44
N SER A 266 -10.38 -4.56 2.37
CA SER A 266 -10.86 -3.76 3.52
C SER A 266 -11.24 -4.58 4.76
N LEU A 267 -11.88 -5.74 4.58
CA LEU A 267 -12.26 -6.66 5.66
C LEU A 267 -11.05 -7.37 6.26
N VAL A 268 -10.17 -7.88 5.41
CA VAL A 268 -9.00 -8.66 5.81
C VAL A 268 -7.98 -7.79 6.56
N TYR A 269 -7.82 -6.52 6.19
CA TYR A 269 -6.91 -5.60 6.89
C TYR A 269 -7.42 -5.21 8.28
N ASN A 270 -8.68 -4.77 8.38
CA ASN A 270 -9.23 -4.29 9.64
C ASN A 270 -9.38 -5.40 10.68
N CYS A 271 -9.69 -6.63 10.25
CA CYS A 271 -9.85 -7.76 11.17
C CYS A 271 -8.50 -8.30 11.70
N ASN A 272 -7.44 -8.27 10.88
CA ASN A 272 -6.15 -8.89 11.23
C ASN A 272 -5.14 -7.93 11.87
N LEU A 273 -5.32 -6.61 11.78
CA LEU A 273 -4.34 -5.66 12.32
C LEU A 273 -4.22 -5.72 13.86
N ILE A 274 -5.33 -6.00 14.55
CA ILE A 274 -5.39 -6.02 16.01
C ILE A 274 -4.50 -7.14 16.61
N PRO A 275 -4.57 -8.41 16.16
CA PRO A 275 -3.72 -9.47 16.69
C PRO A 275 -2.25 -9.36 16.26
N ILE A 276 -1.96 -8.87 15.04
CA ILE A 276 -0.58 -8.80 14.53
C ILE A 276 0.26 -7.76 15.30
N GLN A 277 -0.32 -6.61 15.63
CA GLN A 277 0.40 -5.56 16.38
C GLN A 277 0.84 -6.08 17.76
N SER A 278 -0.03 -6.82 18.44
CA SER A 278 0.29 -7.42 19.75
C SER A 278 1.44 -8.45 19.67
N SER A 279 1.53 -9.18 18.56
CA SER A 279 2.58 -10.19 18.34
C SER A 279 3.92 -9.56 17.96
N LEU A 280 3.90 -8.47 17.18
CA LEU A 280 5.11 -7.71 16.84
C LEU A 280 5.68 -6.94 18.03
N ASP A 281 4.84 -6.39 18.89
CA ASP A 281 5.32 -5.74 20.13
C ASP A 281 5.99 -6.74 21.08
N GLN A 282 5.48 -7.97 21.15
CA GLN A 282 6.11 -9.08 21.90
C GLN A 282 7.48 -9.46 21.30
N LEU A 283 7.56 -9.57 19.98
CA LEU A 283 8.82 -9.90 19.28
C LEU A 283 9.84 -8.76 19.36
N SER A 284 9.41 -7.50 19.24
CA SER A 284 10.28 -6.32 19.39
C SER A 284 10.88 -6.27 20.79
N LYS A 285 10.07 -6.45 21.84
CA LYS A 285 10.58 -6.49 23.22
C LYS A 285 11.58 -7.63 23.42
N ARG A 286 11.37 -8.79 22.77
CA ARG A 286 12.31 -9.92 22.86
C ARG A 286 13.61 -9.68 22.10
N SER A 287 13.58 -8.96 20.97
CA SER A 287 14.78 -8.62 20.19
C SER A 287 15.72 -7.63 20.90
N GLU A 288 15.15 -6.78 21.76
CA GLU A 288 15.90 -5.86 22.63
C GLU A 288 16.77 -6.59 23.68
N TRP A 289 16.41 -7.82 24.05
CA TRP A 289 17.22 -8.65 24.97
C TRP A 289 18.37 -9.39 24.28
N THR A 290 18.39 -9.47 22.95
CA THR A 290 19.39 -10.23 22.18
C THR A 290 20.38 -9.36 21.40
N PHE A 291 20.18 -8.04 21.34
CA PHE A 291 21.08 -7.10 20.66
C PHE A 291 22.10 -6.48 21.64
N HIS A 292 22.96 -7.33 22.19
CA HIS A 292 24.20 -6.89 22.85
C HIS A 292 25.44 -7.51 22.16
N TYR A 293 25.35 -7.72 20.84
CA TYR A 293 26.38 -8.37 20.03
C TYR A 293 26.76 -7.51 18.80
N ASP A 294 27.98 -6.94 18.88
CA ASP A 294 28.86 -6.38 17.85
C ASP A 294 28.28 -5.66 16.61
N ASP A 295 28.16 -4.33 16.73
CA ASP A 295 27.85 -3.37 15.67
C ASP A 295 28.85 -3.34 14.48
N ALA A 296 30.04 -3.95 14.62
CA ALA A 296 31.11 -3.85 13.63
C ALA A 296 30.88 -4.70 12.36
N ILE A 297 30.14 -5.81 12.44
CA ILE A 297 29.96 -6.75 11.31
C ILE A 297 28.82 -6.31 10.39
N PHE A 298 27.78 -5.67 10.94
CA PHE A 298 26.58 -5.31 10.17
C PHE A 298 26.80 -4.16 9.17
N SER A 299 27.73 -3.25 9.48
CA SER A 299 28.09 -2.11 8.60
C SER A 299 28.75 -2.56 7.28
N GLN A 300 29.51 -3.67 7.30
CA GLN A 300 30.19 -4.21 6.12
C GLN A 300 29.23 -4.88 5.13
N ILE A 301 28.18 -5.55 5.62
CA ILE A 301 27.22 -6.27 4.76
C ILE A 301 26.24 -5.29 4.09
N TYR A 302 25.88 -4.20 4.77
CA TYR A 302 24.93 -3.21 4.24
C TYR A 302 25.52 -2.39 3.07
N LYS A 303 26.83 -2.12 3.09
CA LYS A 303 27.51 -1.37 2.02
C LYS A 303 27.56 -2.13 0.69
N LYS A 304 27.64 -3.47 0.74
CA LYS A 304 27.66 -4.33 -0.45
C LYS A 304 26.29 -4.46 -1.12
N ASN A 305 25.21 -4.54 -0.35
CA ASN A 305 23.87 -4.75 -0.90
C ASN A 305 23.19 -3.46 -1.39
N LEU A 306 23.57 -2.28 -0.85
CA LEU A 306 23.05 -1.00 -1.33
C LEU A 306 23.57 -0.63 -2.74
N CYS A 307 24.75 -1.12 -3.12
CA CYS A 307 25.32 -0.90 -4.46
C CYS A 307 24.59 -1.70 -5.56
N CYS A 308 23.95 -2.83 -5.23
CA CYS A 308 23.16 -3.58 -6.21
C CYS A 308 21.79 -2.96 -6.51
N PHE A 309 21.27 -2.08 -5.65
CA PHE A 309 19.90 -1.58 -5.75
C PHE A 309 19.78 -0.24 -6.51
N LEU A 310 20.88 0.52 -6.67
CA LEU A 310 20.84 1.87 -7.24
C LEU A 310 21.28 1.98 -8.72
N GLY A 311 21.60 0.88 -9.40
CA GLY A 311 21.72 0.82 -10.87
C GLY A 311 22.54 1.96 -11.54
N THR A 312 23.49 2.56 -10.84
CA THR A 312 24.28 3.71 -11.30
C THR A 312 25.75 3.41 -11.08
N SER A 313 26.52 3.35 -12.16
CA SER A 313 27.94 2.95 -12.23
C SER A 313 28.92 3.97 -11.63
N PHE A 314 28.64 4.58 -10.49
CA PHE A 314 29.61 5.41 -9.77
C PHE A 314 29.89 4.86 -8.38
N CYS A 315 30.81 3.88 -8.32
CA CYS A 315 31.53 3.54 -7.11
C CYS A 315 32.73 4.49 -6.98
N ILE A 316 32.62 5.52 -6.13
CA ILE A 316 33.79 6.25 -5.64
C ILE A 316 34.51 5.33 -4.65
N HIS A 317 35.70 4.87 -5.03
CA HIS A 317 36.60 4.14 -4.13
C HIS A 317 37.02 5.07 -2.98
N PRO A 318 36.79 4.71 -1.70
CA PRO A 318 37.45 5.42 -0.62
C PRO A 318 38.93 4.99 -0.60
N PHE A 319 39.80 5.98 -0.79
CA PHE A 319 41.24 5.88 -0.56
C PHE A 319 41.47 5.58 0.93
N ILE A 320 41.91 4.36 1.24
CA ILE A 320 42.34 3.97 2.59
C ILE A 320 43.83 4.31 2.68
N PRO A 321 44.27 5.23 3.57
CA PRO A 321 45.68 5.42 3.82
C PRO A 321 46.24 4.18 4.52
N SER A 322 47.36 3.66 3.99
CA SER A 322 48.12 2.57 4.60
C SER A 322 48.57 2.96 6.02
N PRO A 323 48.42 2.09 7.04
CA PRO A 323 48.93 2.38 8.36
C PRO A 323 50.46 2.32 8.35
N ALA A 324 51.09 3.48 8.50
CA ALA A 324 52.51 3.58 8.78
C ALA A 324 52.80 2.95 10.15
N SER A 325 53.66 1.94 10.12
CA SER A 325 54.34 1.39 11.29
C SER A 325 55.15 2.48 12.00
N LEU A 326 54.84 2.77 13.27
CA LEU A 326 55.80 3.42 14.17
C LEU A 326 55.89 2.68 15.51
N GLN A 327 57.14 2.46 15.89
CA GLN A 327 57.67 1.56 16.91
C GLN A 327 57.30 1.94 18.36
N PRO A 328 57.43 0.99 19.31
CA PRO A 328 57.36 1.28 20.73
C PRO A 328 58.68 1.90 21.24
N LEU A 329 58.60 3.04 21.92
CA LEU A 329 59.71 3.62 22.68
C LEU A 329 59.40 3.56 24.18
N THR A 330 60.10 2.67 24.88
CA THR A 330 60.56 2.82 26.28
C THR A 330 61.89 2.06 26.38
N PRO A 331 62.76 2.26 27.38
CA PRO A 331 62.80 3.25 28.45
C PRO A 331 64.17 3.98 28.53
N HIS A 332 64.32 5.02 29.35
CA HIS A 332 65.54 5.22 30.15
C HIS A 332 65.22 6.11 31.37
N THR A 333 65.51 5.51 32.53
CA THR A 333 65.88 6.06 33.86
C THR A 333 65.83 7.56 34.11
#